data_AF-A0A4S2DKR7-F1
#
_entry.id   AF-A0A4S2DKR7-F1
#
_cell.length_a   1.000
_cell.length_b   1.000
_cell.length_c   1.000
_cell.angle_alpha   90.00
_cell.angle_beta   90.00
_cell.angle_gamma   90.00
#
_symmetry.space_group_name_H-M   'P 1'
#
loop_
_entity.id
_entity.type
_entity.pdbx_description
1 polymer ?
#
loop_
_entity_poly.entity_id
_entity_poly.type
_entity_poly.pdbx_seq_one_letter_code
_entity_poly.pdbx_strand_id
1 'polypeptide(L)'
;MLKKPGTYKVGGLGACTLIDKSSLNKGVNFSRLYNISYIGEDRHFCIRAAALGIQLYVDTYYPAYHIYREEDLEGVDEYKKGNINLDFKINRLNAYNTLKVALEGIGDCGYNKPINRQYLNFFEEDLVSSILFNYNGTIIKDRVKNKREIISYKIIEMNNIDEVKIKVIYSDRGYSNDYSYYKEFFSEFIVKILKNEYKIVSWDNKVEREPIVTPLIRKAKDKGNKLTLSMVVKNEENRFLKEVLISAKEYIDNAVIIDDGSTDNTVDIIEDILKDIPYRLIKNEESKFSNEVSLRRQQWDETIKINPDWIVFLDADEIFEDKFKDYIRVLMENTEVDGYLFRLYDFWDENHYRDDSLWCAHNTYRLFLIRYQENYNYLFKETAQHCGRIPYNCINLPYFITTLRLKHYGWARVQDRIEKYNRYMKLDPKGEFGSLEQYKSILDKNPSLTLWEENNM
;
A
#
# COMPACT_ATOMS: atom_id res chain seq x y z
N MET A 1 23.82 -26.62 -42.49
CA MET A 1 23.27 -26.63 -41.12
C MET A 1 22.53 -25.34 -40.85
N LEU A 2 21.39 -25.43 -40.17
CA LEU A 2 20.61 -24.27 -39.71
C LEU A 2 21.49 -23.47 -38.73
N LYS A 3 21.81 -22.22 -39.07
CA LYS A 3 22.73 -21.38 -38.28
C LYS A 3 22.04 -20.57 -37.17
N LYS A 4 20.73 -20.41 -37.25
CA LYS A 4 19.92 -19.71 -36.25
C LYS A 4 19.14 -20.75 -35.44
N PRO A 5 19.23 -20.76 -34.11
CA PRO A 5 18.36 -21.59 -33.27
C PRO A 5 16.88 -21.35 -33.57
N GLY A 6 16.07 -22.40 -33.67
CA GLY A 6 14.64 -22.30 -33.98
C GLY A 6 13.99 -23.66 -34.23
N THR A 7 12.66 -23.66 -34.38
CA THR A 7 11.89 -24.83 -34.81
C THR A 7 11.63 -24.73 -36.31
N TYR A 8 12.10 -25.73 -37.07
CA TYR A 8 12.06 -25.71 -38.53
C TYR A 8 11.32 -26.91 -39.08
N LYS A 9 10.44 -26.68 -40.06
CA LYS A 9 9.82 -27.77 -40.81
C LYS A 9 10.88 -28.46 -41.67
N VAL A 10 10.94 -29.79 -41.61
CA VAL A 10 11.95 -30.61 -42.31
C VAL A 10 11.30 -31.77 -43.05
N GLY A 11 12.06 -32.41 -43.95
CA GLY A 11 11.64 -33.61 -44.69
C GLY A 11 12.17 -34.93 -44.13
N GLY A 12 13.01 -34.87 -43.11
CA GLY A 12 13.63 -36.04 -42.49
C GLY A 12 14.03 -35.76 -41.05
N LEU A 13 13.91 -36.78 -40.22
CA LEU A 13 14.27 -36.80 -38.80
C LEU A 13 15.29 -37.94 -38.58
N GLY A 14 15.89 -37.97 -37.39
CA GLY A 14 16.84 -38.99 -36.98
C GLY A 14 16.59 -39.45 -35.54
N ALA A 15 17.67 -39.72 -34.81
CA ALA A 15 17.60 -40.10 -33.40
C ALA A 15 16.94 -39.01 -32.51
N CYS A 16 16.44 -39.42 -31.33
CA CYS A 16 15.79 -38.56 -30.35
C CYS A 16 14.51 -37.85 -30.85
N THR A 17 13.76 -38.49 -31.75
CA THR A 17 12.48 -37.97 -32.26
C THR A 17 11.35 -38.22 -31.26
N LEU A 18 10.63 -37.17 -30.87
CA LEU A 18 9.34 -37.31 -30.18
C LEU A 18 8.28 -37.77 -31.20
N ILE A 19 7.70 -38.95 -30.98
CA ILE A 19 6.66 -39.52 -31.85
C ILE A 19 5.33 -39.48 -31.10
N ASP A 20 4.37 -38.70 -31.62
CA ASP A 20 3.02 -38.70 -31.09
C ASP A 20 2.31 -40.04 -31.37
N LYS A 21 1.61 -40.59 -30.37
CA LYS A 21 0.91 -41.87 -30.47
C LYS A 21 -0.09 -41.92 -31.63
N SER A 22 -0.73 -40.80 -31.97
CA SER A 22 -1.64 -40.72 -33.11
C SER A 22 -0.93 -40.94 -34.45
N SER A 23 0.35 -40.60 -34.55
CA SER A 23 1.15 -40.82 -35.76
C SER A 23 1.35 -42.32 -36.01
N LEU A 24 1.64 -43.09 -34.96
CA LEU A 24 1.75 -44.54 -35.03
C LEU A 24 0.41 -45.19 -35.38
N ASN A 25 -0.68 -44.73 -34.76
CA ASN A 25 -2.03 -45.23 -35.04
C ASN A 25 -2.48 -44.96 -36.48
N LYS A 26 -2.00 -43.87 -37.11
CA LYS A 26 -2.23 -43.57 -38.53
C LYS A 26 -1.43 -44.49 -39.47
N GLY A 27 -0.58 -45.35 -38.94
CA GLY A 27 0.19 -46.34 -39.70
C GLY A 27 1.64 -45.95 -39.96
N VAL A 28 2.16 -44.84 -39.41
CA VAL A 28 3.59 -44.53 -39.49
C VAL A 28 4.38 -45.58 -38.69
N ASN A 29 5.43 -46.12 -39.30
CA ASN A 29 6.28 -47.13 -38.69
C ASN A 29 7.66 -47.12 -39.39
N PHE A 30 8.60 -47.95 -38.90
CA PHE A 30 9.98 -48.02 -39.39
C PHE A 30 10.22 -49.08 -40.48
N SER A 31 9.19 -49.83 -40.88
CA SER A 31 9.36 -50.85 -41.92
C SER A 31 9.77 -50.23 -43.25
N ARG A 32 10.65 -50.93 -43.98
CA ARG A 32 11.16 -50.52 -45.28
C ARG A 32 10.04 -50.44 -46.32
N LEU A 33 9.99 -49.36 -47.07
CA LEU A 33 9.18 -49.26 -48.29
C LEU A 33 9.93 -49.94 -49.43
N TYR A 34 9.37 -51.02 -49.98
CA TYR A 34 10.06 -51.89 -50.94
C TYR A 34 10.48 -51.18 -52.23
N ASN A 35 9.74 -50.14 -52.64
CA ASN A 35 9.96 -49.37 -53.85
C ASN A 35 10.80 -48.11 -53.63
N ILE A 36 11.38 -47.91 -52.43
CA ILE A 36 12.19 -46.74 -52.08
C ILE A 36 13.63 -47.17 -51.76
N SER A 37 14.60 -46.56 -52.44
CA SER A 37 16.02 -46.93 -52.37
C SER A 37 16.82 -46.22 -51.27
N TYR A 38 16.16 -45.51 -50.35
CA TYR A 38 16.85 -44.84 -49.24
C TYR A 38 17.37 -45.83 -48.18
N ILE A 39 18.56 -45.56 -47.67
CA ILE A 39 19.21 -46.28 -46.57
C ILE A 39 18.82 -45.63 -45.24
N GLY A 40 18.53 -46.44 -44.22
CA GLY A 40 18.11 -45.99 -42.88
C GLY A 40 16.60 -46.05 -42.69
N GLU A 41 16.16 -46.70 -41.61
CA GLU A 41 14.75 -46.90 -41.25
C GLU A 41 14.00 -45.60 -40.95
N ASP A 42 14.71 -44.61 -40.41
CA ASP A 42 14.24 -43.25 -40.13
C ASP A 42 13.74 -42.52 -41.39
N ARG A 43 14.40 -42.72 -42.53
CA ARG A 43 13.96 -42.16 -43.82
C ARG A 43 12.64 -42.76 -44.28
N HIS A 44 12.47 -44.07 -44.14
CA HIS A 44 11.21 -44.76 -44.48
C HIS A 44 10.07 -44.31 -43.56
N PHE A 45 10.37 -44.11 -42.28
CA PHE A 45 9.45 -43.52 -41.32
C PHE A 45 9.00 -42.11 -41.73
N CYS A 46 9.95 -41.22 -42.04
CA CYS A 46 9.66 -39.84 -42.41
C CYS A 46 8.86 -39.72 -43.70
N ILE A 47 9.20 -40.51 -44.72
CA ILE A 47 8.45 -40.56 -45.99
C ILE A 47 7.00 -41.00 -45.73
N ARG A 48 6.81 -42.04 -44.92
CA ARG A 48 5.48 -42.53 -44.56
C ARG A 48 4.67 -41.49 -43.78
N ALA A 49 5.29 -40.81 -42.82
CA ALA A 49 4.67 -39.71 -42.08
C ALA A 49 4.22 -38.57 -43.00
N ALA A 50 5.11 -38.12 -43.89
CA ALA A 50 4.79 -37.06 -44.84
C ALA A 50 3.66 -37.47 -45.81
N ALA A 51 3.67 -38.72 -46.31
CA ALA A 51 2.62 -39.26 -47.17
C ALA A 51 1.24 -39.33 -46.48
N LEU A 52 1.23 -39.52 -45.16
CA LEU A 52 0.02 -39.51 -44.31
C LEU A 52 -0.37 -38.09 -43.84
N GLY A 53 0.26 -37.05 -44.40
CA GLY A 53 -0.04 -35.65 -44.08
C GLY A 53 0.50 -35.17 -42.72
N ILE A 54 1.40 -35.93 -42.11
CA ILE A 54 2.02 -35.57 -40.83
C ILE A 54 3.27 -34.74 -41.11
N GLN A 55 3.30 -33.53 -40.55
CA GLN A 55 4.42 -32.62 -40.70
C GLN A 55 5.54 -32.96 -39.73
N LEU A 56 6.79 -32.81 -40.18
CA LEU A 56 7.99 -33.09 -39.40
C LEU A 56 8.69 -31.77 -39.07
N TYR A 57 9.15 -31.64 -37.84
CA TYR A 57 9.86 -30.46 -37.35
C TYR A 57 11.13 -30.86 -36.61
N VAL A 58 12.19 -30.06 -36.75
CA VAL A 58 13.41 -30.16 -35.94
C VAL A 58 13.53 -28.92 -35.06
N ASP A 59 13.86 -29.14 -33.79
CA ASP A 59 14.21 -28.07 -32.85
C ASP A 59 15.74 -27.97 -32.77
N THR A 60 16.28 -26.78 -33.04
CA THR A 60 17.72 -26.51 -32.96
C THR A 60 18.10 -25.52 -31.85
N TYR A 61 17.22 -25.29 -30.87
CA TYR A 61 17.57 -24.54 -29.65
C TYR A 61 18.59 -25.31 -28.81
N TYR A 62 18.53 -26.64 -28.85
CA TYR A 62 19.44 -27.54 -28.17
C TYR A 62 20.12 -28.43 -29.22
N PRO A 63 21.28 -28.03 -29.75
CA PRO A 63 21.94 -28.85 -30.74
C PRO A 63 22.29 -30.20 -30.09
N ALA A 64 21.95 -31.29 -30.77
CA ALA A 64 22.32 -32.63 -30.33
C ALA A 64 23.77 -32.92 -30.73
N TYR A 65 24.55 -33.50 -29.81
CA TYR A 65 25.83 -34.10 -30.15
C TYR A 65 25.57 -35.49 -30.73
N HIS A 66 25.91 -35.68 -31.99
CA HIS A 66 25.64 -36.94 -32.69
C HIS A 66 26.76 -37.94 -32.40
N ILE A 67 26.43 -39.01 -31.68
CA ILE A 67 27.34 -40.11 -31.36
C ILE A 67 26.96 -41.27 -32.28
N TYR A 68 27.78 -41.53 -33.29
CA TYR A 68 27.55 -42.60 -34.26
C TYR A 68 28.50 -43.80 -34.02
N ARG A 69 29.68 -43.55 -33.43
CA ARG A 69 30.72 -44.54 -33.10
C ARG A 69 31.25 -44.32 -31.68
N GLU A 70 31.93 -45.31 -31.12
CA GLU A 70 32.54 -45.18 -29.78
C GLU A 70 33.58 -44.06 -29.72
N GLU A 71 34.34 -43.83 -30.79
CA GLU A 71 35.33 -42.74 -30.89
C GLU A 71 34.68 -41.34 -30.71
N ASP A 72 33.40 -41.18 -31.10
CA ASP A 72 32.71 -39.89 -30.94
C ASP A 72 32.49 -39.54 -29.46
N LEU A 73 32.56 -40.52 -28.54
CA LEU A 73 32.42 -40.31 -27.09
C LEU A 73 33.52 -39.41 -26.53
N GLU A 74 34.71 -39.39 -27.13
CA GLU A 74 35.84 -38.56 -26.67
C GLU A 74 35.52 -37.06 -26.74
N GLY A 75 34.70 -36.63 -27.69
CA GLY A 75 34.29 -35.22 -27.87
C GLY A 75 33.11 -34.77 -26.98
N VAL A 76 32.48 -35.67 -26.23
CA VAL A 76 31.28 -35.35 -25.42
C VAL A 76 31.58 -34.31 -24.35
N ASP A 77 32.71 -34.42 -23.66
CA ASP A 77 33.07 -33.50 -22.57
C ASP A 77 33.36 -32.09 -23.08
N GLU A 78 34.02 -31.96 -24.24
CA GLU A 78 34.25 -30.68 -24.90
C GLU A 78 32.93 -30.05 -25.37
N TYR A 79 32.05 -30.86 -25.96
CA TYR A 79 30.73 -30.41 -26.39
C TYR A 79 29.86 -29.89 -25.23
N LYS A 80 29.87 -30.60 -24.09
CA LYS A 80 29.20 -30.17 -22.86
C LYS A 80 29.76 -28.85 -22.35
N LYS A 81 31.09 -28.70 -22.28
CA LYS A 81 31.75 -27.44 -21.89
C LYS A 81 31.38 -26.29 -22.82
N GLY A 82 31.29 -26.53 -24.12
CA GLY A 82 30.90 -25.52 -25.12
C GLY A 82 29.45 -25.03 -25.00
N ASN A 83 28.55 -25.84 -24.45
CA ASN A 83 27.12 -25.53 -24.30
C ASN A 83 26.71 -25.13 -22.87
N ILE A 84 27.63 -25.16 -21.92
CA ILE A 84 27.37 -24.90 -20.50
C ILE A 84 26.63 -23.57 -20.25
N ASN A 85 26.93 -22.54 -21.05
CA ASN A 85 26.28 -21.22 -20.97
C ASN A 85 24.78 -21.24 -21.32
N LEU A 86 24.37 -22.15 -22.19
CA LEU A 86 22.96 -22.32 -22.55
C LEU A 86 22.22 -22.99 -21.38
N ASP A 87 22.76 -24.09 -20.85
CA ASP A 87 22.22 -24.79 -19.67
C ASP A 87 22.12 -23.85 -18.46
N PHE A 88 23.15 -23.03 -18.22
CA PHE A 88 23.13 -21.97 -17.22
C PHE A 88 21.93 -21.03 -17.41
N LYS A 89 21.67 -20.56 -18.64
CA LYS A 89 20.58 -19.63 -18.93
C LYS A 89 19.20 -20.25 -18.69
N ILE A 90 19.01 -21.51 -19.07
CA ILE A 90 17.73 -22.21 -18.95
C ILE A 90 17.44 -22.56 -17.50
N ASN A 91 18.41 -23.13 -16.80
CA ASN A 91 18.26 -23.50 -15.40
C ASN A 91 17.99 -22.28 -14.52
N ARG A 92 18.64 -21.15 -14.81
CA ARG A 92 18.34 -19.86 -14.16
C ARG A 92 16.88 -19.43 -14.37
N LEU A 93 16.37 -19.53 -15.60
CA LEU A 93 15.00 -19.15 -15.93
C LEU A 93 13.98 -20.08 -15.28
N ASN A 94 14.20 -21.40 -15.36
CA ASN A 94 13.30 -22.39 -14.79
C ASN A 94 13.29 -22.33 -13.26
N ALA A 95 14.47 -22.20 -12.63
CA ALA A 95 14.56 -22.01 -11.18
C ALA A 95 13.78 -20.78 -10.71
N TYR A 96 13.90 -19.66 -11.42
CA TYR A 96 13.10 -18.45 -11.14
C TYR A 96 11.60 -18.68 -11.35
N ASN A 97 11.20 -19.30 -12.46
CA ASN A 97 9.78 -19.55 -12.74
C ASN A 97 9.15 -20.48 -11.68
N THR A 98 9.87 -21.51 -11.27
CA THR A 98 9.47 -22.39 -10.16
C THR A 98 9.29 -21.59 -8.87
N LEU A 99 10.29 -20.77 -8.51
CA LEU A 99 10.22 -19.93 -7.33
C LEU A 99 9.05 -18.94 -7.38
N LYS A 100 8.77 -18.37 -8.55
CA LYS A 100 7.65 -17.46 -8.77
C LYS A 100 6.31 -18.14 -8.50
N VAL A 101 6.04 -19.27 -9.15
CA VAL A 101 4.79 -20.02 -8.94
C VAL A 101 4.65 -20.46 -7.48
N ALA A 102 5.74 -20.88 -6.86
CA ALA A 102 5.78 -21.29 -5.46
C ALA A 102 5.40 -20.14 -4.51
N LEU A 103 6.03 -18.98 -4.66
CA LEU A 103 5.77 -17.81 -3.80
C LEU A 103 4.39 -17.20 -4.04
N GLU A 104 4.01 -16.97 -5.30
CA GLU A 104 2.68 -16.44 -5.64
C GLU A 104 1.58 -17.39 -5.14
N GLY A 105 1.78 -18.70 -5.27
CA GLY A 105 0.86 -19.72 -4.75
C GLY A 105 0.72 -19.67 -3.23
N ILE A 106 1.82 -19.49 -2.48
CA ILE A 106 1.74 -19.29 -1.02
C ILE A 106 0.84 -18.11 -0.70
N GLY A 107 1.06 -16.97 -1.34
CA GLY A 107 0.37 -15.75 -0.99
C GLY A 107 -1.00 -15.53 -1.62
N ASP A 108 -1.41 -16.30 -2.61
CA ASP A 108 -2.77 -16.24 -3.18
C ASP A 108 -3.75 -16.98 -2.26
N CYS A 109 -4.27 -16.27 -1.28
CA CYS A 109 -5.19 -16.82 -0.30
C CYS A 109 -6.36 -15.88 -0.02
N GLY A 110 -7.48 -16.46 0.40
CA GLY A 110 -8.65 -15.71 0.83
C GLY A 110 -9.45 -16.53 1.82
N TYR A 111 -9.91 -15.90 2.90
CA TYR A 111 -10.70 -16.56 3.95
C TYR A 111 -11.95 -17.28 3.43
N ASN A 112 -12.46 -16.87 2.26
CA ASN A 112 -13.65 -17.42 1.61
C ASN A 112 -13.34 -18.30 0.38
N LYS A 113 -12.07 -18.66 0.15
CA LYS A 113 -11.65 -19.50 -0.98
C LYS A 113 -10.99 -20.79 -0.48
N PRO A 114 -11.14 -21.91 -1.21
CA PRO A 114 -10.35 -23.10 -0.93
C PRO A 114 -8.87 -22.81 -1.15
N ILE A 115 -8.03 -23.27 -0.23
CA ILE A 115 -6.58 -23.10 -0.30
C ILE A 115 -6.03 -24.07 -1.36
N ASN A 116 -5.52 -23.55 -2.48
CA ASN A 116 -4.76 -24.35 -3.43
C ASN A 116 -3.41 -24.71 -2.80
N ARG A 117 -3.02 -25.98 -2.81
CA ARG A 117 -1.75 -26.45 -2.23
C ARG A 117 -0.76 -27.00 -3.25
N GLN A 118 -1.06 -26.91 -4.54
CA GLN A 118 -0.19 -27.44 -5.61
C GLN A 118 1.20 -26.81 -5.59
N TYR A 119 1.32 -25.56 -5.14
CA TYR A 119 2.60 -24.86 -5.01
C TYR A 119 3.55 -25.53 -4.01
N LEU A 120 3.04 -26.32 -3.04
CA LEU A 120 3.87 -27.03 -2.07
C LEU A 120 4.76 -28.08 -2.73
N ASN A 121 4.37 -28.58 -3.92
CA ASN A 121 5.16 -29.54 -4.69
C ASN A 121 6.52 -28.96 -5.14
N PHE A 122 6.71 -27.64 -5.09
CA PHE A 122 7.98 -27.01 -5.43
C PHE A 122 8.95 -26.89 -4.24
N PHE A 123 8.56 -27.32 -3.03
CA PHE A 123 9.38 -27.26 -1.83
C PHE A 123 9.83 -28.66 -1.39
N GLU A 124 10.96 -28.73 -0.69
CA GLU A 124 11.36 -29.92 0.08
C GLU A 124 10.48 -30.10 1.32
N GLU A 125 10.38 -31.34 1.82
CA GLU A 125 9.44 -31.73 2.88
C GLU A 125 9.59 -30.91 4.18
N ASP A 126 10.82 -30.61 4.58
CA ASP A 126 11.11 -29.81 5.77
C ASP A 126 10.54 -28.39 5.66
N LEU A 127 10.62 -27.78 4.47
CA LEU A 127 10.07 -26.45 4.22
C LEU A 127 8.54 -26.47 4.16
N VAL A 128 7.93 -27.52 3.58
CA VAL A 128 6.47 -27.66 3.54
C VAL A 128 5.87 -27.62 4.94
N SER A 129 6.48 -28.33 5.90
CA SER A 129 6.02 -28.39 7.29
C SER A 129 6.03 -27.01 7.96
N SER A 130 7.11 -26.24 7.77
CA SER A 130 7.22 -24.89 8.34
C SER A 130 6.25 -23.89 7.70
N ILE A 131 5.98 -24.01 6.40
CA ILE A 131 5.00 -23.19 5.69
C ILE A 131 3.59 -23.45 6.22
N LEU A 132 3.20 -24.72 6.38
CA LEU A 132 1.85 -25.11 6.80
C LEU A 132 1.54 -24.71 8.25
N PHE A 133 2.52 -24.78 9.16
CA PHE A 133 2.35 -24.40 10.56
C PHE A 133 1.92 -22.93 10.72
N ASN A 134 2.41 -22.05 9.85
CA ASN A 134 2.16 -20.61 9.92
C ASN A 134 0.85 -20.15 9.23
N TYR A 135 0.16 -21.02 8.47
CA TYR A 135 -0.77 -20.56 7.42
C TYR A 135 -2.28 -20.65 7.72
N ASN A 136 -2.75 -21.50 8.64
CA ASN A 136 -4.21 -21.77 8.70
C ASN A 136 -4.99 -21.05 9.83
N GLY A 137 -4.35 -20.66 10.93
CA GLY A 137 -5.06 -20.03 12.06
C GLY A 137 -5.43 -18.56 11.83
N THR A 138 -4.52 -17.81 11.20
CA THR A 138 -4.61 -16.35 11.09
C THR A 138 -5.53 -15.90 9.95
N ILE A 139 -5.54 -16.61 8.82
CA ILE A 139 -6.28 -16.21 7.61
C ILE A 139 -7.79 -16.12 7.86
N ILE A 140 -8.37 -17.13 8.52
CA ILE A 140 -9.81 -17.17 8.80
C ILE A 140 -10.17 -16.16 9.89
N LYS A 141 -9.39 -16.15 10.98
CA LYS A 141 -9.62 -15.27 12.13
C LYS A 141 -9.63 -13.79 11.73
N ASP A 142 -8.66 -13.38 10.92
CA ASP A 142 -8.48 -11.98 10.53
C ASP A 142 -9.10 -11.68 9.16
N ARG A 143 -9.95 -12.58 8.62
CA ARG A 143 -10.64 -12.42 7.33
C ARG A 143 -9.70 -11.98 6.20
N VAL A 144 -8.53 -12.60 6.13
CA VAL A 144 -7.45 -12.21 5.23
C VAL A 144 -7.80 -12.54 3.78
N LYS A 145 -7.54 -11.59 2.89
CA LYS A 145 -7.41 -11.80 1.44
C LYS A 145 -6.04 -11.30 1.04
N ASN A 146 -5.13 -12.17 0.60
CA ASN A 146 -3.78 -11.80 0.23
C ASN A 146 -3.53 -12.10 -1.24
N LYS A 147 -2.66 -11.29 -1.84
CA LYS A 147 -1.99 -11.62 -3.08
C LYS A 147 -0.50 -11.35 -2.90
N ARG A 148 0.33 -12.33 -3.23
CA ARG A 148 1.78 -12.14 -3.29
C ARG A 148 2.23 -11.88 -4.70
N GLU A 149 3.14 -10.93 -4.86
CA GLU A 149 3.74 -10.58 -6.15
C GLU A 149 5.26 -10.42 -5.97
N ILE A 150 6.04 -10.95 -6.92
CA ILE A 150 7.49 -10.70 -6.96
C ILE A 150 7.71 -9.32 -7.58
N ILE A 151 8.33 -8.41 -6.82
CA ILE A 151 8.68 -7.06 -7.27
C ILE A 151 9.95 -7.09 -8.10
N SER A 152 10.98 -7.77 -7.59
CA SER A 152 12.26 -7.92 -8.29
C SER A 152 13.02 -9.15 -7.80
N TYR A 153 13.97 -9.62 -8.61
CA TYR A 153 14.84 -10.72 -8.25
C TYR A 153 16.24 -10.53 -8.82
N LYS A 154 17.22 -11.18 -8.19
CA LYS A 154 18.60 -11.24 -8.63
C LYS A 154 19.16 -12.64 -8.41
N ILE A 155 19.62 -13.27 -9.48
CA ILE A 155 20.35 -14.53 -9.42
C ILE A 155 21.78 -14.20 -8.99
N ILE A 156 22.27 -14.85 -7.92
CA ILE A 156 23.53 -14.51 -7.26
C ILE A 156 24.64 -15.44 -7.72
N GLU A 157 24.37 -16.75 -7.70
CA GLU A 157 25.35 -17.79 -7.88
C GLU A 157 24.68 -19.03 -8.46
N MET A 158 25.48 -19.85 -9.15
CA MET A 158 25.05 -21.15 -9.62
C MET A 158 26.18 -22.16 -9.42
N ASN A 159 25.99 -23.09 -8.48
CA ASN A 159 26.97 -24.12 -8.14
C ASN A 159 26.68 -25.38 -8.96
N ASN A 160 27.68 -25.85 -9.70
CA ASN A 160 27.68 -27.16 -10.38
C ASN A 160 26.49 -27.45 -11.32
N ILE A 161 25.90 -26.45 -11.98
CA ILE A 161 24.73 -26.55 -12.88
C ILE A 161 23.40 -26.93 -12.19
N ASP A 162 23.46 -27.56 -11.03
CA ASP A 162 22.29 -28.14 -10.35
C ASP A 162 21.72 -27.28 -9.21
N GLU A 163 22.37 -26.17 -8.86
CA GLU A 163 21.90 -25.32 -7.76
C GLU A 163 21.91 -23.84 -8.18
N VAL A 164 20.79 -23.15 -7.99
CA VAL A 164 20.63 -21.74 -8.31
C VAL A 164 20.26 -20.97 -7.05
N LYS A 165 21.05 -19.93 -6.74
CA LYS A 165 20.82 -19.04 -5.61
C LYS A 165 20.17 -17.73 -6.07
N ILE A 166 19.03 -17.37 -5.49
CA ILE A 166 18.18 -16.25 -5.94
C ILE A 166 17.81 -15.36 -4.76
N LYS A 167 18.10 -14.06 -4.87
CA LYS A 167 17.54 -13.00 -4.01
C LYS A 167 16.23 -12.51 -4.61
N VAL A 168 15.19 -12.38 -3.79
CA VAL A 168 13.86 -11.93 -4.22
C VAL A 168 13.34 -10.85 -3.28
N ILE A 169 12.80 -9.78 -3.87
CA ILE A 169 11.92 -8.82 -3.21
C ILE A 169 10.51 -9.13 -3.66
N TYR A 170 9.62 -9.42 -2.72
CA TYR A 170 8.21 -9.71 -2.99
C TYR A 170 7.32 -9.00 -2.00
N SER A 171 6.08 -8.71 -2.39
CA SER A 171 5.09 -8.06 -1.55
C SER A 171 3.90 -8.94 -1.26
N ASP A 172 3.36 -8.84 -0.06
CA ASP A 172 2.01 -9.28 0.28
C ASP A 172 1.09 -8.05 0.31
N ARG A 173 0.07 -8.06 -0.55
CA ARG A 173 -0.92 -6.97 -0.68
C ARG A 173 -2.32 -7.55 -0.53
N GLY A 174 -3.15 -6.91 0.28
CA GLY A 174 -4.44 -7.53 0.58
C GLY A 174 -5.31 -6.78 1.57
N TYR A 175 -6.33 -7.50 2.05
CA TYR A 175 -7.20 -7.05 3.12
C TYR A 175 -6.99 -7.92 4.35
N SER A 176 -6.95 -7.30 5.52
CA SER A 176 -7.02 -7.95 6.84
C SER A 176 -8.03 -7.19 7.68
N ASN A 177 -9.03 -7.88 8.20
CA ASN A 177 -10.17 -7.28 8.89
C ASN A 177 -10.83 -6.13 8.11
N ASP A 178 -11.01 -6.32 6.79
CA ASP A 178 -11.54 -5.36 5.82
C ASP A 178 -10.63 -4.14 5.51
N TYR A 179 -9.50 -4.01 6.20
CA TYR A 179 -8.53 -2.95 5.95
C TYR A 179 -7.42 -3.39 5.00
N SER A 180 -7.03 -2.48 4.11
CA SER A 180 -5.91 -2.64 3.19
C SER A 180 -4.61 -2.78 3.97
N TYR A 181 -3.74 -3.70 3.54
CA TYR A 181 -2.36 -3.77 4.00
C TYR A 181 -1.42 -4.02 2.82
N TYR A 182 -0.16 -3.64 3.03
CA TYR A 182 0.93 -3.86 2.10
C TYR A 182 2.21 -4.11 2.89
N LYS A 183 2.86 -5.25 2.64
CA LYS A 183 4.10 -5.68 3.30
C LYS A 183 5.10 -6.09 2.24
N GLU A 184 6.35 -5.69 2.38
CA GLU A 184 7.44 -6.09 1.51
C GLU A 184 8.43 -6.98 2.25
N PHE A 185 8.92 -8.00 1.57
CA PHE A 185 9.86 -8.94 2.11
C PHE A 185 11.09 -9.03 1.21
N PHE A 186 12.25 -9.08 1.84
CA PHE A 186 13.49 -9.44 1.19
C PHE A 186 13.92 -10.83 1.66
N SER A 187 14.08 -11.77 0.72
CA SER A 187 14.56 -13.12 1.01
C SER A 187 15.52 -13.68 0.00
N GLU A 188 16.29 -14.68 0.44
CA GLU A 188 17.21 -15.46 -0.35
C GLU A 188 16.72 -16.92 -0.42
N PHE A 189 16.82 -17.50 -1.61
CA PHE A 189 16.33 -18.84 -1.90
C PHE A 189 17.42 -19.65 -2.58
N ILE A 190 17.43 -20.96 -2.28
CA ILE A 190 18.23 -21.94 -3.00
C ILE A 190 17.28 -22.90 -3.71
N VAL A 191 17.40 -23.00 -5.03
CA VAL A 191 16.66 -23.93 -5.87
C VAL A 191 17.61 -25.00 -6.40
N LYS A 192 17.37 -26.27 -6.06
CA LYS A 192 18.11 -27.42 -6.59
C LYS A 192 17.36 -28.09 -7.74
N ILE A 193 18.13 -28.64 -8.67
CA ILE A 193 17.65 -29.40 -9.81
C ILE A 193 17.86 -30.88 -9.50
N LEU A 194 16.77 -31.59 -9.24
CA LEU A 194 16.77 -32.99 -8.86
C LEU A 194 16.01 -33.78 -9.92
N LYS A 195 16.71 -34.61 -10.72
CA LYS A 195 16.09 -35.47 -11.75
C LYS A 195 15.17 -34.69 -12.72
N ASN A 196 15.62 -33.52 -13.18
CA ASN A 196 14.87 -32.56 -14.02
C ASN A 196 13.67 -31.86 -13.33
N GLU A 197 13.51 -32.01 -12.01
CA GLU A 197 12.59 -31.20 -11.22
C GLU A 197 13.34 -30.08 -10.50
N TYR A 198 12.69 -28.92 -10.33
CA TYR A 198 13.25 -27.78 -9.61
C TYR A 198 12.58 -27.72 -8.23
N LYS A 199 13.37 -27.83 -7.17
CA LYS A 199 12.91 -27.83 -5.77
C LYS A 199 13.57 -26.71 -4.98
N ILE A 200 12.77 -25.96 -4.24
CA ILE A 200 13.23 -24.96 -3.29
C ILE A 200 13.65 -25.72 -2.04
N VAL A 201 14.95 -25.63 -1.72
CA VAL A 201 15.56 -26.38 -0.63
C VAL A 201 15.98 -25.49 0.54
N SER A 202 16.09 -24.18 0.32
CA SER A 202 16.27 -23.19 1.38
C SER A 202 15.51 -21.91 1.07
N TRP A 203 15.02 -21.29 2.14
CA TRP A 203 14.37 -19.99 2.16
C TRP A 203 14.86 -19.26 3.40
N ASP A 204 15.88 -18.42 3.23
CA ASP A 204 16.61 -17.77 4.30
C ASP A 204 16.50 -16.24 4.20
N ASN A 205 16.69 -15.58 5.35
CA ASN A 205 16.59 -14.13 5.54
C ASN A 205 15.21 -13.57 5.20
N LYS A 206 14.43 -13.14 6.19
CA LYS A 206 13.17 -12.44 5.95
C LYS A 206 13.23 -11.10 6.66
N VAL A 207 13.69 -10.08 5.95
CA VAL A 207 13.54 -8.70 6.43
C VAL A 207 12.20 -8.21 5.94
N GLU A 208 11.28 -8.01 6.87
CA GLU A 208 9.99 -7.40 6.62
C GLU A 208 10.12 -5.89 6.67
N ARG A 209 9.60 -5.23 5.64
CA ARG A 209 9.36 -3.80 5.62
C ARG A 209 7.85 -3.59 5.56
N GLU A 210 7.36 -2.68 6.39
CA GLU A 210 6.02 -2.14 6.29
C GLU A 210 6.12 -0.78 5.59
N PRO A 211 6.15 -0.76 4.25
CA PRO A 211 6.07 0.48 3.49
C PRO A 211 4.77 1.24 3.81
N ILE A 212 4.71 2.47 3.34
CA ILE A 212 3.54 3.32 3.51
C ILE A 212 2.30 2.62 2.93
N VAL A 213 1.37 2.23 3.81
CA VAL A 213 0.11 1.62 3.43
C VAL A 213 -0.78 2.67 2.78
N THR A 214 -1.38 2.32 1.66
CA THR A 214 -2.40 3.10 0.94
C THR A 214 -3.66 2.24 0.77
N PRO A 215 -4.84 2.84 0.57
CA PRO A 215 -6.05 2.10 0.28
C PRO A 215 -5.90 1.33 -1.04
N LEU A 216 -6.16 0.01 -1.04
CA LEU A 216 -6.06 -0.82 -2.25
C LEU A 216 -7.11 -0.46 -3.31
N ILE A 217 -8.30 -0.08 -2.86
CA ILE A 217 -9.36 0.47 -3.70
C ILE A 217 -9.70 1.83 -3.13
N ARG A 218 -9.50 2.87 -3.93
CA ARG A 218 -9.71 4.24 -3.49
C ARG A 218 -11.13 4.70 -3.81
N LYS A 219 -11.85 5.17 -2.79
CA LYS A 219 -13.13 5.86 -2.92
C LYS A 219 -12.84 7.30 -3.34
N ALA A 220 -13.08 7.64 -4.60
CA ALA A 220 -12.82 8.95 -5.17
C ALA A 220 -13.97 9.36 -6.10
N LYS A 221 -14.93 10.13 -5.58
CA LYS A 221 -16.01 10.68 -6.40
C LYS A 221 -15.51 11.94 -7.09
N ASP A 222 -15.77 12.05 -8.38
CA ASP A 222 -15.48 13.24 -9.18
C ASP A 222 -16.50 14.36 -8.94
N LYS A 223 -17.73 14.02 -8.52
CA LYS A 223 -18.82 14.98 -8.23
C LYS A 223 -19.69 14.55 -7.06
N GLY A 224 -20.46 15.51 -6.53
CA GLY A 224 -21.47 15.25 -5.50
C GLY A 224 -20.89 14.81 -4.15
N ASN A 225 -19.63 15.20 -3.88
CA ASN A 225 -18.98 14.97 -2.60
C ASN A 225 -19.66 15.80 -1.50
N LYS A 226 -19.90 15.17 -0.34
CA LYS A 226 -20.34 15.86 0.87
C LYS A 226 -19.18 16.17 1.79
N LEU A 227 -19.22 17.35 2.42
CA LEU A 227 -18.28 17.79 3.43
C LEU A 227 -18.90 17.69 4.83
N THR A 228 -18.24 16.92 5.69
CA THR A 228 -18.59 16.73 7.09
C THR A 228 -17.66 17.56 7.97
N LEU A 229 -18.21 18.45 8.80
CA LEU A 229 -17.47 19.03 9.92
C LEU A 229 -17.29 17.99 11.03
N SER A 230 -16.07 17.81 11.53
CA SER A 230 -15.81 17.06 12.77
C SER A 230 -15.15 17.99 13.77
N MET A 231 -15.77 18.16 14.94
CA MET A 231 -15.33 19.13 15.95
C MET A 231 -15.51 18.57 17.37
N VAL A 232 -14.64 19.03 18.27
CA VAL A 232 -14.77 18.82 19.72
C VAL A 232 -14.89 20.19 20.37
N VAL A 233 -15.84 20.34 21.29
CA VAL A 233 -16.13 21.61 21.98
C VAL A 233 -16.20 21.39 23.48
N LYS A 234 -15.86 22.44 24.26
CA LYS A 234 -16.11 22.49 25.70
C LYS A 234 -16.09 23.92 26.20
N ASN A 235 -17.20 24.39 26.77
CA ASN A 235 -17.33 25.71 27.40
C ASN A 235 -16.89 26.88 26.48
N GLU A 236 -17.55 26.99 25.32
CA GLU A 236 -17.25 27.95 24.27
C GLU A 236 -18.28 29.10 24.16
N GLU A 237 -19.21 29.25 25.11
CA GLU A 237 -20.33 30.21 25.03
C GLU A 237 -19.86 31.64 24.75
N ASN A 238 -18.77 32.07 25.41
CA ASN A 238 -18.25 33.43 25.36
C ASN A 238 -16.94 33.53 24.54
N ARG A 239 -16.72 32.61 23.60
CA ARG A 239 -15.52 32.50 22.77
C ARG A 239 -15.87 32.69 21.29
N PHE A 240 -15.34 31.85 20.40
CA PHE A 240 -15.43 32.00 18.94
C PHE A 240 -16.35 30.96 18.26
N LEU A 241 -16.97 30.05 19.02
CA LEU A 241 -17.75 28.94 18.46
C LEU A 241 -18.88 29.42 17.56
N LYS A 242 -19.54 30.52 17.92
CA LYS A 242 -20.63 31.09 17.12
C LYS A 242 -20.15 31.50 15.73
N GLU A 243 -19.06 32.25 15.66
CA GLU A 243 -18.43 32.71 14.43
C GLU A 243 -17.93 31.55 13.59
N VAL A 244 -17.29 30.55 14.22
CA VAL A 244 -16.81 29.33 13.58
C VAL A 244 -17.97 28.57 12.93
N LEU A 245 -19.08 28.34 13.65
CA LEU A 245 -20.21 27.59 13.11
C LEU A 245 -20.96 28.36 12.02
N ILE A 246 -21.11 29.69 12.15
CA ILE A 246 -21.72 30.53 11.11
C ILE A 246 -20.90 30.45 9.82
N SER A 247 -19.57 30.58 9.91
CA SER A 247 -18.67 30.45 8.75
C SER A 247 -18.71 29.03 8.18
N ALA A 248 -18.61 28.00 9.03
CA ALA A 248 -18.61 26.61 8.58
C ALA A 248 -19.90 26.23 7.85
N LYS A 249 -21.06 26.72 8.32
CA LYS A 249 -22.37 26.47 7.70
C LYS A 249 -22.46 26.93 6.24
N GLU A 250 -21.59 27.84 5.78
CA GLU A 250 -21.55 28.26 4.38
C GLU A 250 -21.00 27.17 3.43
N TYR A 251 -20.22 26.20 3.93
CA TYR A 251 -19.55 25.23 3.08
C TYR A 251 -19.72 23.76 3.47
N ILE A 252 -20.20 23.46 4.68
CA ILE A 252 -20.43 22.07 5.12
C ILE A 252 -21.82 21.57 4.72
N ASP A 253 -21.94 20.26 4.52
CA ASP A 253 -23.22 19.60 4.25
C ASP A 253 -23.81 18.94 5.50
N ASN A 254 -22.98 18.65 6.49
CA ASN A 254 -23.37 18.11 7.79
C ASN A 254 -22.25 18.27 8.83
N ALA A 255 -22.56 18.02 10.10
CA ALA A 255 -21.61 18.11 11.20
C ALA A 255 -21.69 16.92 12.18
N VAL A 256 -20.56 16.57 12.77
CA VAL A 256 -20.43 15.68 13.93
C VAL A 256 -19.65 16.44 14.99
N ILE A 257 -20.30 16.71 16.12
CA ILE A 257 -19.72 17.51 17.21
C ILE A 257 -19.75 16.69 18.49
N ILE A 258 -18.60 16.61 19.16
CA ILE A 258 -18.48 16.05 20.51
C ILE A 258 -18.42 17.21 21.50
N ASP A 259 -19.45 17.35 22.32
CA ASP A 259 -19.43 18.19 23.51
C ASP A 259 -18.76 17.43 24.66
N ASP A 260 -17.59 17.89 25.10
CA ASP A 260 -16.79 17.23 26.15
C ASP A 260 -17.21 17.65 27.57
N GLY A 261 -18.53 17.72 27.80
CA GLY A 261 -19.15 18.06 29.07
C GLY A 261 -19.15 19.56 29.34
N SER A 262 -19.78 20.34 28.44
CA SER A 262 -19.99 21.77 28.69
C SER A 262 -21.00 22.01 29.80
N THR A 263 -20.77 23.07 30.57
CA THR A 263 -21.62 23.52 31.68
C THR A 263 -22.23 24.90 31.46
N ASP A 264 -22.01 25.47 30.27
CA ASP A 264 -22.47 26.77 29.81
C ASP A 264 -23.44 26.61 28.61
N ASN A 265 -23.84 27.69 27.93
CA ASN A 265 -24.78 27.61 26.81
C ASN A 265 -24.15 27.11 25.48
N THR A 266 -22.99 26.44 25.52
CA THR A 266 -22.31 25.90 24.31
C THR A 266 -23.23 25.01 23.47
N VAL A 267 -23.98 24.12 24.12
CA VAL A 267 -24.89 23.19 23.45
C VAL A 267 -26.02 23.93 22.73
N ASP A 268 -26.63 24.93 23.39
CA ASP A 268 -27.74 25.69 22.82
C ASP A 268 -27.29 26.50 21.59
N ILE A 269 -26.06 27.04 21.62
CA ILE A 269 -25.44 27.72 20.47
C ILE A 269 -25.32 26.78 19.26
N ILE A 270 -24.86 25.55 19.49
CA ILE A 270 -24.71 24.55 18.42
C ILE A 270 -26.08 24.20 17.83
N GLU A 271 -27.05 23.91 18.70
CA GLU A 271 -28.40 23.52 18.29
C GLU A 271 -29.11 24.64 17.51
N ASP A 272 -28.98 25.91 17.92
CA ASP A 272 -29.59 27.04 17.19
C ASP A 272 -28.94 27.30 15.83
N ILE A 273 -27.60 27.28 15.73
CA ILE A 273 -26.90 27.60 14.49
C ILE A 273 -27.06 26.47 13.47
N LEU A 274 -26.99 25.21 13.89
CA LEU A 274 -27.00 24.06 13.00
C LEU A 274 -28.41 23.51 12.69
N LYS A 275 -29.48 24.08 13.26
CA LYS A 275 -30.87 23.61 13.07
C LYS A 275 -31.32 23.36 11.63
N ASP A 276 -30.71 24.06 10.66
CA ASP A 276 -31.07 23.98 9.24
C ASP A 276 -30.22 22.96 8.43
N ILE A 277 -29.24 22.30 9.06
CA ILE A 277 -28.42 21.27 8.41
C ILE A 277 -28.40 19.97 9.24
N PRO A 278 -28.17 18.79 8.63
CA PRO A 278 -27.99 17.57 9.40
C PRO A 278 -26.77 17.66 10.33
N TYR A 279 -26.96 17.40 11.62
CA TYR A 279 -25.84 17.31 12.56
C TYR A 279 -26.04 16.18 13.57
N ARG A 280 -24.93 15.68 14.12
CA ARG A 280 -24.89 14.74 15.22
C ARG A 280 -24.13 15.37 16.38
N LEU A 281 -24.81 15.60 17.50
CA LEU A 281 -24.22 16.12 18.73
C LEU A 281 -24.13 15.01 19.77
N ILE A 282 -22.91 14.69 20.21
CA ILE A 282 -22.64 13.72 21.27
C ILE A 282 -22.23 14.49 22.52
N LYS A 283 -23.00 14.34 23.60
CA LYS A 283 -22.76 15.04 24.88
C LYS A 283 -22.10 14.05 25.85
N ASN A 284 -20.86 14.31 26.26
CA ASN A 284 -20.20 13.54 27.31
C ASN A 284 -20.67 14.05 28.68
N GLU A 285 -20.94 13.14 29.62
CA GLU A 285 -21.30 13.51 31.00
C GLU A 285 -20.11 14.10 31.76
N GLU A 286 -18.92 13.54 31.53
CA GLU A 286 -17.67 14.00 32.11
C GLU A 286 -16.63 14.25 31.00
N SER A 287 -15.81 15.27 31.23
CA SER A 287 -14.77 15.66 30.28
C SER A 287 -13.66 14.63 30.20
N LYS A 288 -13.38 14.18 28.98
CA LYS A 288 -12.30 13.25 28.64
C LYS A 288 -11.01 13.96 28.25
N PHE A 289 -10.92 15.28 28.43
CA PHE A 289 -9.76 16.09 28.09
C PHE A 289 -8.44 15.58 28.70
N SER A 290 -8.48 14.93 29.87
CA SER A 290 -7.30 14.30 30.50
C SER A 290 -6.75 13.10 29.73
N ASN A 291 -7.56 12.51 28.86
CA ASN A 291 -7.21 11.42 27.95
C ASN A 291 -7.62 11.81 26.51
N GLU A 292 -6.84 12.71 25.92
CA GLU A 292 -7.10 13.30 24.60
C GLU A 292 -7.29 12.22 23.52
N VAL A 293 -6.55 11.10 23.62
CA VAL A 293 -6.66 9.97 22.67
C VAL A 293 -8.06 9.38 22.67
N SER A 294 -8.65 9.18 23.85
CA SER A 294 -10.01 8.63 23.97
C SER A 294 -11.03 9.57 23.32
N LEU A 295 -10.88 10.87 23.55
CA LEU A 295 -11.75 11.90 22.99
C LEU A 295 -11.62 11.99 21.45
N ARG A 296 -10.39 11.99 20.93
CA ARG A 296 -10.13 12.03 19.47
C ARG A 296 -10.53 10.73 18.76
N ARG A 297 -10.39 9.56 19.41
CA ARG A 297 -10.94 8.29 18.89
C ARG A 297 -12.46 8.31 18.87
N GLN A 298 -13.11 8.78 19.93
CA GLN A 298 -14.57 8.95 19.94
C GLN A 298 -15.03 9.90 18.83
N GLN A 299 -14.36 11.06 18.66
CA GLN A 299 -14.63 12.00 17.58
C GLN A 299 -14.56 11.29 16.21
N TRP A 300 -13.48 10.54 15.97
CA TRP A 300 -13.30 9.79 14.73
C TRP A 300 -14.38 8.73 14.52
N ASP A 301 -14.62 7.89 15.50
CA ASP A 301 -15.57 6.78 15.44
C ASP A 301 -17.00 7.28 15.18
N GLU A 302 -17.42 8.37 15.83
CA GLU A 302 -18.72 9.00 15.59
C GLU A 302 -18.79 9.64 14.19
N THR A 303 -17.68 10.18 13.70
CA THR A 303 -17.59 10.80 12.37
C THR A 303 -17.67 9.75 11.26
N ILE A 304 -16.97 8.62 11.36
CA ILE A 304 -16.99 7.57 10.31
C ILE A 304 -18.33 6.81 10.26
N LYS A 305 -19.10 6.77 11.37
CA LYS A 305 -20.43 6.14 11.41
C LYS A 305 -21.42 6.73 10.40
N ILE A 306 -21.22 7.96 9.95
CA ILE A 306 -22.07 8.59 8.93
C ILE A 306 -21.56 8.39 7.49
N ASN A 307 -20.51 7.57 7.30
CA ASN A 307 -19.86 7.28 6.01
C ASN A 307 -19.56 8.54 5.18
N PRO A 308 -18.73 9.47 5.70
CA PRO A 308 -18.45 10.73 5.04
C PRO A 308 -17.73 10.53 3.69
N ASP A 309 -17.80 11.54 2.82
CA ASP A 309 -16.95 11.60 1.63
C ASP A 309 -15.67 12.37 1.97
N TRP A 310 -15.83 13.61 2.44
CA TRP A 310 -14.75 14.44 2.96
C TRP A 310 -15.04 14.87 4.39
N ILE A 311 -13.99 14.97 5.21
CA ILE A 311 -14.06 15.41 6.60
C ILE A 311 -13.15 16.62 6.76
N VAL A 312 -13.69 17.72 7.28
CA VAL A 312 -12.94 18.87 7.74
C VAL A 312 -12.89 18.88 9.27
N PHE A 313 -11.68 19.00 9.83
CA PHE A 313 -11.45 19.00 11.27
C PHE A 313 -11.16 20.42 11.73
N LEU A 314 -12.06 21.01 12.52
CA LEU A 314 -11.87 22.34 13.11
C LEU A 314 -12.01 22.27 14.62
N ASP A 315 -11.18 23.03 15.32
CA ASP A 315 -11.40 23.37 16.73
C ASP A 315 -12.37 24.58 16.81
N ALA A 316 -12.94 24.83 17.99
CA ALA A 316 -13.98 25.85 18.21
C ALA A 316 -13.50 27.30 18.09
N ASP A 317 -12.23 27.52 17.79
CA ASP A 317 -11.57 28.80 17.59
C ASP A 317 -10.83 28.89 16.25
N GLU A 318 -11.22 28.08 15.26
CA GLU A 318 -10.58 28.05 13.94
C GLU A 318 -11.55 28.35 12.80
N ILE A 319 -11.20 29.34 11.96
CA ILE A 319 -12.02 29.83 10.85
C ILE A 319 -11.17 29.88 9.58
N PHE A 320 -11.63 29.28 8.48
CA PHE A 320 -10.94 29.44 7.20
C PHE A 320 -11.09 30.87 6.66
N GLU A 321 -10.13 31.30 5.85
CA GLU A 321 -10.29 32.57 5.12
C GLU A 321 -11.49 32.56 4.16
N ASP A 322 -12.01 33.75 3.85
CA ASP A 322 -13.32 33.93 3.22
C ASP A 322 -13.44 33.18 1.88
N LYS A 323 -12.37 33.16 1.09
CA LYS A 323 -12.34 32.48 -0.21
C LYS A 323 -12.44 30.95 -0.10
N PHE A 324 -12.27 30.35 1.08
CA PHE A 324 -12.34 28.90 1.25
C PHE A 324 -13.67 28.32 0.77
N LYS A 325 -14.80 28.97 1.08
CA LYS A 325 -16.13 28.51 0.66
C LYS A 325 -16.32 28.46 -0.86
N ASP A 326 -15.59 29.31 -1.58
CA ASP A 326 -15.63 29.37 -3.05
C ASP A 326 -14.82 28.24 -3.70
N TYR A 327 -13.72 27.81 -3.06
CA TYR A 327 -12.80 26.82 -3.62
C TYR A 327 -13.04 25.39 -3.14
N ILE A 328 -13.60 25.19 -1.95
CA ILE A 328 -13.70 23.86 -1.31
C ILE A 328 -14.43 22.83 -2.15
N ARG A 329 -15.47 23.22 -2.90
CA ARG A 329 -16.19 22.31 -3.79
C ARG A 329 -15.28 21.79 -4.91
N VAL A 330 -14.51 22.67 -5.55
CA VAL A 330 -13.53 22.30 -6.59
C VAL A 330 -12.42 21.42 -6.01
N LEU A 331 -11.93 21.72 -4.80
CA LEU A 331 -10.93 20.90 -4.13
C LEU A 331 -11.43 19.47 -3.90
N MET A 332 -12.68 19.28 -3.49
CA MET A 332 -13.23 17.95 -3.21
C MET A 332 -13.46 17.09 -4.45
N GLU A 333 -13.61 17.71 -5.64
CA GLU A 333 -13.74 17.04 -6.94
C GLU A 333 -12.41 16.50 -7.48
N ASN A 334 -11.26 16.95 -6.94
CA ASN A 334 -9.95 16.47 -7.36
C ASN A 334 -9.78 14.98 -7.05
N THR A 335 -9.79 14.13 -8.07
CA THR A 335 -9.62 12.69 -7.91
C THR A 335 -8.19 12.28 -7.67
N GLU A 336 -7.17 13.13 -7.69
CA GLU A 336 -5.79 12.71 -7.50
C GLU A 336 -5.34 12.74 -6.04
N VAL A 337 -6.11 13.39 -5.15
CA VAL A 337 -5.75 13.59 -3.74
C VAL A 337 -6.85 13.19 -2.78
N ASP A 338 -6.45 12.88 -1.55
CA ASP A 338 -7.27 12.50 -0.40
C ASP A 338 -7.01 13.39 0.82
N GLY A 339 -6.16 14.41 0.68
CA GLY A 339 -5.78 15.29 1.78
C GLY A 339 -5.44 16.68 1.29
N TYR A 340 -5.81 17.69 2.07
CA TYR A 340 -5.39 19.07 1.83
C TYR A 340 -4.74 19.66 3.08
N LEU A 341 -3.56 20.22 2.88
CA LEU A 341 -2.81 20.89 3.93
C LEU A 341 -2.94 22.41 3.80
N PHE A 342 -3.01 23.07 4.95
CA PHE A 342 -3.22 24.50 5.11
C PHE A 342 -2.19 25.09 6.07
N ARG A 343 -1.88 26.38 5.89
CA ARG A 343 -1.15 27.17 6.89
C ARG A 343 -2.13 27.67 7.94
N LEU A 344 -1.76 27.54 9.20
CA LEU A 344 -2.52 28.05 10.35
C LEU A 344 -1.83 29.31 10.88
N TYR A 345 -2.61 30.34 11.15
CA TYR A 345 -2.16 31.63 11.67
C TYR A 345 -2.70 31.84 13.07
N ASP A 346 -1.81 31.97 14.07
CA ASP A 346 -2.18 32.21 15.48
C ASP A 346 -2.55 33.68 15.69
N PHE A 347 -3.84 33.99 15.73
CA PHE A 347 -4.37 35.34 15.93
C PHE A 347 -4.18 35.79 17.38
N TRP A 348 -3.63 36.99 17.56
CA TRP A 348 -3.35 37.60 18.86
C TRP A 348 -4.37 38.69 19.24
N ASP A 349 -5.11 39.18 18.25
CA ASP A 349 -6.34 39.95 18.41
C ASP A 349 -7.27 39.63 17.22
N GLU A 350 -8.31 40.44 16.98
CA GLU A 350 -9.28 40.19 15.88
C GLU A 350 -8.66 40.31 14.48
N ASN A 351 -7.60 41.11 14.33
CA ASN A 351 -7.07 41.52 13.02
C ASN A 351 -5.58 41.20 12.83
N HIS A 352 -4.85 40.81 13.88
CA HIS A 352 -3.42 40.52 13.79
C HIS A 352 -3.09 39.12 14.26
N TYR A 353 -2.17 38.48 13.54
CA TYR A 353 -1.55 37.24 13.97
C TYR A 353 -0.14 37.50 14.50
N ARG A 354 0.34 36.62 15.36
CA ARG A 354 1.69 36.71 15.92
C ARG A 354 2.69 36.06 14.97
N ASP A 355 3.81 36.76 14.74
CA ASP A 355 4.87 36.33 13.82
C ASP A 355 6.24 36.65 14.41
N ASP A 356 6.81 35.66 15.10
CA ASP A 356 8.17 35.75 15.62
C ASP A 356 8.83 34.36 15.72
N SER A 357 10.06 34.31 16.23
CA SER A 357 10.84 33.07 16.32
C SER A 357 10.20 31.98 17.19
N LEU A 358 9.29 32.34 18.09
CA LEU A 358 8.58 31.41 18.98
C LEU A 358 7.16 31.11 18.48
N TRP A 359 6.60 32.00 17.66
CA TRP A 359 5.23 31.96 17.14
C TRP A 359 5.25 32.08 15.62
N CYS A 360 5.56 30.97 14.97
CA CYS A 360 5.68 30.88 13.52
C CYS A 360 4.85 29.72 12.95
N ALA A 361 3.66 29.47 13.52
CA ALA A 361 2.80 28.34 13.13
C ALA A 361 2.48 28.33 11.63
N HIS A 362 2.37 29.51 11.01
CA HIS A 362 2.08 29.71 9.59
C HIS A 362 3.20 29.24 8.67
N ASN A 363 4.41 28.99 9.18
CA ASN A 363 5.52 28.42 8.40
C ASN A 363 5.42 26.91 8.17
N THR A 364 4.38 26.27 8.74
CA THR A 364 4.16 24.83 8.60
C THR A 364 2.77 24.55 8.05
N TYR A 365 2.71 23.56 7.17
CA TYR A 365 1.47 23.05 6.59
C TYR A 365 0.94 21.89 7.43
N ARG A 366 -0.36 21.93 7.76
CA ARG A 366 -1.04 20.91 8.56
C ARG A 366 -2.25 20.40 7.81
N LEU A 367 -2.55 19.12 7.98
CA LEU A 367 -3.70 18.46 7.38
C LEU A 367 -4.97 18.86 8.15
N PHE A 368 -5.98 19.37 7.45
CA PHE A 368 -7.30 19.70 8.05
C PHE A 368 -8.47 19.09 7.30
N LEU A 369 -8.27 18.66 6.06
CA LEU A 369 -9.31 18.14 5.19
C LEU A 369 -8.83 16.81 4.59
N ILE A 370 -9.62 15.75 4.78
CA ILE A 370 -9.30 14.41 4.28
C ILE A 370 -10.49 13.78 3.56
N ARG A 371 -10.22 12.95 2.55
CA ARG A 371 -11.21 12.07 1.95
C ARG A 371 -11.23 10.75 2.73
N TYR A 372 -12.40 10.34 3.18
CA TYR A 372 -12.55 9.10 3.93
C TYR A 372 -12.45 7.87 3.02
N GLN A 373 -11.61 6.91 3.42
CA GLN A 373 -11.31 5.68 2.72
C GLN A 373 -11.68 4.50 3.62
N GLU A 374 -12.82 3.86 3.34
CA GLU A 374 -13.41 2.81 4.20
C GLU A 374 -12.46 1.63 4.47
N ASN A 375 -11.65 1.28 3.48
CA ASN A 375 -10.67 0.19 3.55
C ASN A 375 -9.27 0.66 3.98
N TYR A 376 -9.15 1.85 4.57
CA TYR A 376 -7.88 2.34 5.11
C TYR A 376 -7.85 2.18 6.63
N ASN A 377 -6.79 1.57 7.15
CA ASN A 377 -6.63 1.44 8.60
C ASN A 377 -6.11 2.75 9.19
N TYR A 378 -6.95 3.51 9.86
CA TYR A 378 -6.60 4.78 10.47
C TYR A 378 -5.95 4.59 11.84
N LEU A 379 -4.72 5.08 12.00
CA LEU A 379 -3.90 4.86 13.19
C LEU A 379 -3.76 6.13 14.02
N PHE A 380 -3.89 5.99 15.34
CA PHE A 380 -3.77 7.09 16.31
C PHE A 380 -2.50 6.94 17.14
N LYS A 381 -1.89 8.06 17.53
CA LYS A 381 -0.82 8.04 18.52
C LYS A 381 -1.41 7.72 19.89
N GLU A 382 -0.80 6.80 20.62
CA GLU A 382 -1.25 6.40 21.96
C GLU A 382 -0.55 7.23 23.05
N THR A 383 -0.44 8.54 22.83
CA THR A 383 0.13 9.49 23.80
C THR A 383 -0.99 10.22 24.50
N ALA A 384 -1.01 10.25 25.85
CA ALA A 384 -2.09 10.84 26.64
C ALA A 384 -2.38 12.32 26.29
N GLN A 385 -1.39 13.03 25.74
CA GLN A 385 -1.50 14.38 25.19
C GLN A 385 -0.79 14.45 23.82
N HIS A 386 -1.14 15.45 23.01
CA HIS A 386 -0.51 15.73 21.71
C HIS A 386 -0.63 14.58 20.69
N CYS A 387 -1.69 13.78 20.80
CA CYS A 387 -1.93 12.66 19.90
C CYS A 387 -2.32 13.10 18.48
N GLY A 388 -2.68 14.38 18.30
CA GLY A 388 -3.12 14.96 17.04
C GLY A 388 -4.62 14.76 16.81
N ARG A 389 -5.24 15.72 16.11
CA ARG A 389 -6.70 15.72 15.84
C ARG A 389 -7.16 14.71 14.79
N ILE A 390 -6.24 14.23 13.96
CA ILE A 390 -6.48 13.33 12.82
C ILE A 390 -5.57 12.11 13.00
N PRO A 391 -5.98 10.90 12.58
CA PRO A 391 -5.09 9.75 12.48
C PRO A 391 -3.75 10.11 11.84
N TYR A 392 -2.64 9.78 12.49
CA TYR A 392 -1.32 10.30 12.10
C TYR A 392 -0.89 9.79 10.71
N ASN A 393 -1.39 8.62 10.30
CA ASN A 393 -1.09 8.05 9.01
C ASN A 393 -1.92 8.65 7.86
N CYS A 394 -2.86 9.57 8.11
CA CYS A 394 -3.52 10.30 7.03
C CYS A 394 -2.55 11.11 6.15
N ILE A 395 -1.38 11.50 6.68
CA ILE A 395 -0.33 12.17 5.92
C ILE A 395 0.30 11.30 4.82
N ASN A 396 0.09 9.98 4.90
CA ASN A 396 0.54 9.01 3.90
C ASN A 396 -0.38 8.92 2.69
N LEU A 397 -1.61 9.44 2.79
CA LEU A 397 -2.52 9.51 1.66
C LEU A 397 -2.04 10.58 0.66
N PRO A 398 -2.33 10.44 -0.64
CA PRO A 398 -2.04 11.48 -1.61
C PRO A 398 -2.62 12.83 -1.16
N TYR A 399 -1.83 13.89 -1.15
CA TYR A 399 -2.27 15.19 -0.66
C TYR A 399 -1.84 16.34 -1.56
N PHE A 400 -2.49 17.49 -1.38
CA PHE A 400 -2.12 18.75 -2.01
C PHE A 400 -1.90 19.83 -0.95
N ILE A 401 -0.88 20.66 -1.17
CA ILE A 401 -0.58 21.82 -0.34
C ILE A 401 -1.34 23.02 -0.89
N THR A 402 -2.30 23.53 -0.12
CA THR A 402 -3.12 24.65 -0.56
C THR A 402 -2.44 25.99 -0.29
N THR A 403 -2.77 27.00 -1.09
CA THR A 403 -2.49 28.40 -0.74
C THR A 403 -3.51 28.95 0.26
N LEU A 404 -4.59 28.20 0.51
CA LEU A 404 -5.64 28.58 1.44
C LEU A 404 -5.12 28.57 2.89
N ARG A 405 -5.68 29.45 3.71
CA ARG A 405 -5.20 29.75 5.06
C ARG A 405 -6.31 29.53 6.10
N LEU A 406 -5.88 29.13 7.30
CA LEU A 406 -6.73 28.94 8.47
C LEU A 406 -6.36 29.95 9.56
N LYS A 407 -7.34 30.70 10.06
CA LYS A 407 -7.22 31.63 11.18
C LYS A 407 -7.47 30.85 12.47
N HIS A 408 -6.59 30.99 13.46
CA HIS A 408 -6.73 30.34 14.76
C HIS A 408 -6.77 31.39 15.87
N TYR A 409 -7.97 31.63 16.38
CA TYR A 409 -8.30 32.66 17.38
C TYR A 409 -8.08 32.21 18.82
N GLY A 410 -7.54 31.01 19.04
CA GLY A 410 -7.28 30.49 20.38
C GLY A 410 -6.31 31.31 21.22
N TRP A 411 -5.64 32.30 20.64
CA TRP A 411 -4.74 33.23 21.33
C TRP A 411 -5.23 34.67 21.32
N ALA A 412 -6.37 34.98 20.70
CA ALA A 412 -6.81 36.35 20.44
C ALA A 412 -7.27 37.07 21.72
N ARG A 413 -7.85 36.33 22.67
CA ARG A 413 -8.34 36.88 23.94
C ARG A 413 -7.26 36.83 25.02
N VAL A 414 -7.05 37.95 25.71
CA VAL A 414 -6.10 38.04 26.84
C VAL A 414 -6.41 37.00 27.92
N GLN A 415 -7.70 36.79 28.22
CA GLN A 415 -8.13 35.83 29.22
C GLN A 415 -7.72 34.40 28.86
N ASP A 416 -7.98 33.97 27.63
CA ASP A 416 -7.58 32.65 27.11
C ASP A 416 -6.05 32.44 27.21
N ARG A 417 -5.27 33.49 26.92
CA ARG A 417 -3.79 33.46 27.06
C ARG A 417 -3.35 33.24 28.50
N ILE A 418 -3.95 33.95 29.46
CA ILE A 418 -3.66 33.80 30.89
C ILE A 418 -3.99 32.39 31.37
N GLU A 419 -5.14 31.85 30.99
CA GLU A 419 -5.58 30.50 31.34
C GLU A 419 -4.65 29.43 30.75
N LYS A 420 -4.30 29.54 29.46
CA LYS A 420 -3.35 28.63 28.80
C LYS A 420 -1.97 28.69 29.46
N TYR A 421 -1.45 29.89 29.75
CA TYR A 421 -0.19 30.07 30.45
C TYR A 421 -0.18 29.37 31.81
N ASN A 422 -1.18 29.66 32.65
CA ASN A 422 -1.28 29.07 33.99
C ASN A 422 -1.39 27.53 33.91
N ARG A 423 -2.15 27.02 32.94
CA ARG A 423 -2.28 25.58 32.71
C ARG A 423 -0.95 24.94 32.31
N TYR A 424 -0.22 25.51 31.35
CA TYR A 424 1.08 24.99 30.94
C TYR A 424 2.10 25.04 32.07
N MET A 425 2.17 26.15 32.82
CA MET A 425 3.07 26.25 33.97
C MET A 425 2.72 25.28 35.10
N LYS A 426 1.45 24.89 35.25
CA LYS A 426 1.02 23.87 36.22
C LYS A 426 1.39 22.45 35.78
N LEU A 427 1.20 22.14 34.50
CA LEU A 427 1.45 20.80 33.95
C LEU A 427 2.93 20.53 33.67
N ASP A 428 3.63 21.55 33.22
CA ASP A 428 5.02 21.47 32.77
C ASP A 428 5.84 22.66 33.32
N PRO A 429 6.01 22.77 34.66
CA PRO A 429 6.69 23.90 35.29
C PRO A 429 8.17 24.03 34.90
N LYS A 430 8.76 22.97 34.35
CA LYS A 430 10.18 22.91 33.95
C LYS A 430 10.40 22.96 32.44
N GLY A 431 9.34 22.91 31.62
CA GLY A 431 9.48 22.83 30.16
C GLY A 431 10.10 21.51 29.70
N GLU A 432 9.76 20.39 30.33
CA GLU A 432 10.22 19.06 29.92
C GLU A 432 9.50 18.60 28.63
N PHE A 433 8.27 19.07 28.40
CA PHE A 433 7.44 18.68 27.25
C PHE A 433 7.27 19.79 26.20
N GLY A 434 7.54 21.05 26.56
CA GLY A 434 7.55 22.17 25.63
C GLY A 434 8.67 23.18 25.91
N SER A 435 8.49 24.44 25.49
CA SER A 435 9.52 25.48 25.66
C SER A 435 9.10 26.48 26.73
N LEU A 436 9.88 26.59 27.82
CA LEU A 436 9.68 27.62 28.85
C LEU A 436 9.74 29.04 28.28
N GLU A 437 10.58 29.25 27.27
CA GLU A 437 10.68 30.55 26.59
C GLU A 437 9.37 30.86 25.86
N GLN A 438 8.85 29.89 25.11
CA GLN A 438 7.55 30.03 24.45
C GLN A 438 6.42 30.24 25.46
N TYR A 439 6.37 29.47 26.56
CA TYR A 439 5.34 29.63 27.59
C TYR A 439 5.37 31.05 28.18
N LYS A 440 6.54 31.55 28.59
CA LYS A 440 6.68 32.92 29.11
C LYS A 440 6.26 33.97 28.09
N SER A 441 6.54 33.74 26.81
CA SER A 441 6.16 34.66 25.73
C SER A 441 4.64 34.75 25.51
N ILE A 442 3.82 33.81 26.01
CA ILE A 442 2.33 33.89 25.93
C ILE A 442 1.81 35.20 26.53
N LEU A 443 2.45 35.69 27.60
CA LEU A 443 2.08 36.90 28.31
C LEU A 443 2.99 38.10 27.98
N ASP A 444 3.68 38.03 26.84
CA ASP A 444 4.47 39.15 26.33
C ASP A 444 3.58 40.39 26.13
N LYS A 445 4.06 41.54 26.61
CA LYS A 445 3.37 42.82 26.50
C LYS A 445 3.59 43.49 25.15
N ASN A 446 4.67 43.13 24.42
CA ASN A 446 5.02 43.72 23.13
C ASN A 446 5.34 42.62 22.09
N PRO A 447 4.38 41.72 21.79
CA PRO A 447 4.59 40.69 20.79
C PRO A 447 4.76 41.29 19.39
N SER A 448 5.47 40.60 18.50
CA SER A 448 5.52 40.98 17.09
C SER A 448 4.23 40.53 16.39
N LEU A 449 3.43 41.50 15.96
CA LEU A 449 2.12 41.29 15.37
C LEU A 449 2.13 41.74 13.91
N THR A 450 1.56 40.91 13.05
CA THR A 450 1.39 41.20 11.63
C THR A 450 -0.10 41.31 11.32
N LEU A 451 -0.47 42.37 10.58
CA LEU A 451 -1.85 42.60 10.15
C LEU A 451 -2.29 41.48 9.19
N TRP A 452 -3.47 40.93 9.44
CA TRP A 452 -4.08 39.96 8.55
C TRP A 452 -4.69 40.65 7.33
N GLU A 453 -4.34 40.16 6.15
CA GLU A 453 -4.91 40.61 4.89
C GLU A 453 -5.68 39.47 4.22
N GLU A 454 -7.01 39.60 4.15
CA GLU A 454 -7.92 38.56 3.65
C GLU A 454 -7.62 38.16 2.20
N ASN A 455 -7.23 39.13 1.36
CA ASN A 455 -7.07 38.93 -0.08
C ASN A 455 -5.61 38.83 -0.55
N ASN A 456 -4.64 38.78 0.37
CA ASN A 456 -3.24 38.70 -0.05
C ASN A 456 -2.91 37.28 -0.53
N MET A 457 -2.27 37.20 -1.72
CA MET A 457 -2.09 35.95 -2.48
C MET A 457 -1.00 35.04 -1.91
#